data_AF-A0A1Y4PJZ1-F1
#
_entry.id   AF-A0A1Y4PJZ1-F1
#
_cell.length_a   1.000
_cell.length_b   1.000
_cell.length_c   1.000
_cell.angle_alpha   90.00
_cell.angle_beta   90.00
_cell.angle_gamma   90.00
#
_symmetry.space_group_name_H-M   'P 1'
#
loop_
_entity.id
_entity.type
_entity.pdbx_description
1 polymer ?
#
loop_
_entity_poly.entity_id
_entity_poly.type
_entity_poly.pdbx_seq_one_letter_code
_entity_poly.pdbx_strand_id
1 'polypeptide(L)'
;MSTMNKEKLKGLQSFLKDDIWRVTEDEVSKSRGILYNAIKIATLSIREFTQGRILNKASALTYSTLLSIIPILAILFAIARGFGFSNLLETQFRSGLEGQSAAAETILGLIDSYLVHAKSGVFIGVGLVMLFWTILSLTYNIERTFNYIWQVKKPRTLYRKMTDYFSILLLLPLLIVLSSGLTIFMSTMVKNMEDFVLLAPLMKFLVRLVPFILTWAMFTGLFVFMPNTKVKLKYAIIPGIIAGTAFQAFQYLYIGSQIWVSRYNAIYGSFAAIPMFLLWAQISWGICLYGAELCYVAQNLRNYSFSKETANISRRYHDFLCILIMSLICKRFETEETPYTAETLSDEHKIPIRLTKKILYELQDMHMVYETSMDGDDESIGYLPSVDINRMNVAMLLNRLDIAGTEAFKIDRERYSGPWEALTNAREEYYKSTSKILLKDL
;
A
#
# COMPACT_ATOMS: atom_id res chain seq x y z
N MET A 1 27.51 -33.11 16.65
CA MET A 1 26.31 -32.91 15.78
C MET A 1 25.68 -31.50 15.87
N SER A 2 26.11 -30.60 16.78
CA SER A 2 25.53 -29.25 16.97
C SER A 2 26.17 -28.13 16.11
N THR A 3 27.41 -28.30 15.65
CA THR A 3 28.17 -27.28 14.89
C THR A 3 27.79 -27.20 13.41
N MET A 4 27.43 -28.33 12.79
CA MET A 4 27.07 -28.41 11.36
C MET A 4 25.79 -27.65 11.01
N ASN A 5 24.92 -27.38 11.98
CA ASN A 5 23.68 -26.64 11.78
C ASN A 5 23.90 -25.12 11.79
N LYS A 6 24.89 -24.63 12.56
CA LYS A 6 25.21 -23.20 12.64
C LYS A 6 25.92 -22.67 11.39
N GLU A 7 26.79 -23.47 10.77
CA GLU A 7 27.44 -23.10 9.51
C GLU A 7 26.46 -23.12 8.34
N LYS A 8 25.57 -24.11 8.27
CA LYS A 8 24.47 -24.10 7.29
C LYS A 8 23.52 -22.93 7.51
N LEU A 9 23.21 -22.56 8.76
CA LEU A 9 22.38 -21.39 9.05
C LEU A 9 23.08 -20.08 8.64
N LYS A 10 24.38 -19.94 8.91
CA LYS A 10 25.18 -18.78 8.49
C LYS A 10 25.33 -18.71 6.97
N GLY A 11 25.54 -19.84 6.30
CA GLY A 11 25.60 -19.92 4.85
C GLY A 11 24.25 -19.63 4.20
N LEU A 12 23.15 -20.11 4.77
CA LEU A 12 21.79 -19.74 4.33
C LEU A 12 21.53 -18.24 4.55
N GLN A 13 21.99 -17.68 5.68
CA GLN A 13 21.88 -16.25 5.95
C GLN A 13 22.72 -15.40 5.01
N SER A 14 23.97 -15.79 4.69
CA SER A 14 24.79 -15.06 3.70
C SER A 14 24.22 -15.18 2.30
N PHE A 15 23.72 -16.38 1.95
CA PHE A 15 23.08 -16.63 0.67
C PHE A 15 21.83 -15.76 0.49
N LEU A 16 20.94 -15.72 1.49
CA LEU A 16 19.74 -14.87 1.46
C LEU A 16 20.06 -13.36 1.50
N LYS A 17 21.21 -12.98 2.08
CA LYS A 17 21.58 -11.57 2.27
C LYS A 17 22.35 -10.98 1.09
N ASP A 18 23.20 -11.75 0.41
CA ASP A 18 24.13 -11.22 -0.59
C ASP A 18 24.15 -12.05 -1.91
N ASP A 19 24.12 -13.39 -1.87
CA ASP A 19 24.26 -14.19 -3.11
C ASP A 19 22.98 -14.32 -3.93
N ILE A 20 21.81 -14.44 -3.29
CA ILE A 20 20.52 -14.55 -3.99
C ILE A 20 20.27 -13.33 -4.89
N TRP A 21 20.83 -12.18 -4.52
CA TRP A 21 20.69 -10.90 -5.23
C TRP A 21 21.55 -10.80 -6.50
N ARG A 22 22.62 -11.60 -6.59
CA ARG A 22 23.53 -11.63 -7.75
C ARG A 22 23.05 -12.56 -8.88
N VAL A 23 22.18 -13.51 -8.55
CA VAL A 23 21.63 -14.45 -9.54
C VAL A 23 20.63 -13.72 -10.45
N THR A 24 21.04 -13.49 -11.70
CA THR A 24 20.21 -12.96 -12.80
C THR A 24 19.35 -14.07 -13.41
N GLU A 25 18.15 -13.72 -13.89
CA GLU A 25 17.17 -14.69 -14.43
C GLU A 25 17.72 -15.51 -15.62
N ASP A 26 18.77 -15.01 -16.28
CA ASP A 26 19.42 -15.63 -17.43
C ASP A 26 20.34 -16.82 -17.06
N GLU A 27 20.69 -16.98 -15.77
CA GLU A 27 21.65 -18.01 -15.31
C GLU A 27 20.97 -19.28 -14.76
N VAL A 28 19.63 -19.32 -14.67
CA VAL A 28 18.91 -20.40 -13.97
C VAL A 28 17.70 -20.92 -14.76
N SER A 29 17.41 -22.21 -14.63
CA SER A 29 16.18 -22.81 -15.16
C SER A 29 14.91 -22.10 -14.65
N LYS A 30 13.90 -21.97 -15.50
CA LYS A 30 12.63 -21.25 -15.23
C LYS A 30 11.99 -21.60 -13.89
N SER A 31 12.00 -22.87 -13.48
CA SER A 31 11.43 -23.33 -12.20
C SER A 31 12.24 -22.84 -10.99
N ARG A 32 13.57 -22.82 -11.09
CA ARG A 32 14.45 -22.28 -10.05
C ARG A 32 14.37 -20.77 -9.97
N GLY A 33 14.21 -20.09 -11.11
CA GLY A 33 13.97 -18.64 -11.17
C GLY A 33 12.70 -18.22 -10.42
N ILE A 34 11.58 -18.94 -10.60
CA ILE A 34 10.33 -18.70 -9.87
C ILE A 34 10.54 -18.87 -8.35
N LEU A 35 11.21 -19.94 -7.94
CA LEU A 35 11.49 -20.20 -6.52
C LEU A 35 12.37 -19.10 -5.91
N TYR A 36 13.43 -18.69 -6.59
CA TYR A 36 14.29 -17.61 -6.11
C TYR A 36 13.55 -16.29 -6.05
N ASN A 37 12.70 -15.97 -7.03
CA ASN A 37 11.87 -14.77 -7.00
C ASN A 37 10.88 -14.81 -5.83
N ALA A 38 10.24 -15.95 -5.54
CA ALA A 38 9.36 -16.10 -4.38
C ALA A 38 10.11 -15.89 -3.05
N ILE A 39 11.32 -16.45 -2.92
CA ILE A 39 12.17 -16.25 -1.73
C ILE A 39 12.61 -14.78 -1.61
N LYS A 40 13.02 -14.13 -2.71
CA LYS A 40 13.37 -12.70 -2.74
C LYS A 40 12.17 -11.85 -2.31
N ILE A 41 10.97 -12.13 -2.84
CA ILE A 41 9.74 -11.41 -2.47
C ILE A 41 9.45 -11.57 -0.97
N ALA A 42 9.46 -12.80 -0.44
CA ALA A 42 9.16 -13.05 0.96
C ALA A 42 10.17 -12.37 1.90
N THR A 43 11.47 -12.50 1.61
CA THR A 43 12.53 -11.90 2.44
C THR A 43 12.53 -10.38 2.41
N LEU A 44 12.36 -9.76 1.23
CA LEU A 44 12.23 -8.31 1.11
C LEU A 44 10.99 -7.80 1.83
N SER A 45 9.85 -8.45 1.65
CA SER A 45 8.60 -8.02 2.27
C SER A 45 8.70 -8.05 3.79
N ILE A 46 9.35 -9.07 4.37
CA ILE A 46 9.61 -9.10 5.82
C ILE A 46 10.55 -7.95 6.23
N ARG A 47 11.60 -7.70 5.46
CA ARG A 47 12.55 -6.61 5.74
C ARG A 47 11.88 -5.25 5.70
N GLU A 48 11.12 -4.94 4.66
CA GLU A 48 10.46 -3.64 4.50
C GLU A 48 9.30 -3.48 5.49
N PHE A 49 8.57 -4.56 5.81
CA PHE A 49 7.55 -4.55 6.87
C PHE A 49 8.12 -4.18 8.24
N THR A 50 9.29 -4.74 8.59
CA THR A 50 9.96 -4.49 9.87
C THR A 50 10.68 -3.14 9.90
N GLN A 51 11.51 -2.85 8.89
CA GLN A 51 12.28 -1.61 8.81
C GLN A 51 11.41 -0.38 8.51
N GLY A 52 10.38 -0.54 7.68
CA GLY A 52 9.42 0.50 7.31
C GLY A 52 8.43 0.86 8.42
N ARG A 53 8.56 0.25 9.61
CA ARG A 53 7.68 0.43 10.78
C ARG A 53 6.20 0.24 10.42
N ILE A 54 5.89 -0.71 9.53
CA ILE A 54 4.52 -0.95 9.07
C ILE A 54 3.62 -1.41 10.22
N LEU A 55 4.16 -2.14 11.19
CA LEU A 55 3.44 -2.51 12.40
C LEU A 55 2.95 -1.28 13.21
N ASN A 56 3.71 -0.18 13.23
CA ASN A 56 3.27 1.05 13.88
C ASN A 56 2.12 1.71 13.12
N LYS A 57 2.09 1.59 11.79
CA LYS A 57 0.98 2.06 10.96
C LYS A 57 -0.26 1.20 11.18
N ALA A 58 -0.09 -0.11 11.32
CA ALA A 58 -1.18 -1.00 11.74
C ALA A 58 -1.79 -0.52 13.06
N SER A 59 -0.97 -0.13 14.05
CA SER A 59 -1.47 0.43 15.32
C SER A 59 -2.27 1.72 15.14
N ALA A 60 -1.84 2.62 14.24
CA ALA A 60 -2.59 3.83 13.93
C ALA A 60 -3.93 3.52 13.25
N LEU A 61 -3.98 2.53 12.36
CA LEU A 61 -5.22 2.05 11.74
C LEU A 61 -6.13 1.35 12.75
N THR A 62 -5.59 0.57 13.68
CA THR A 62 -6.33 -0.05 14.79
C THR A 62 -7.02 1.00 15.65
N TYR A 63 -6.29 2.03 16.08
CA TYR A 63 -6.86 3.14 16.85
C TYR A 63 -7.94 3.89 16.05
N SER A 64 -7.65 4.19 14.78
CA SER A 64 -8.61 4.84 13.89
C SER A 64 -9.88 4.00 13.70
N THR A 65 -9.73 2.68 13.60
CA THR A 65 -10.85 1.73 13.47
C THR A 65 -11.68 1.70 14.74
N LEU A 66 -11.05 1.69 15.92
CA LEU A 66 -11.74 1.74 17.21
C LEU A 66 -12.65 2.98 17.32
N LEU A 67 -12.14 4.16 16.94
CA LEU A 67 -12.93 5.39 16.98
C LEU A 67 -14.03 5.43 15.92
N SER A 68 -13.83 4.74 14.79
CA SER A 68 -14.72 4.81 13.63
C SER A 68 -15.75 3.69 13.57
N ILE A 69 -15.63 2.64 14.39
CA ILE A 69 -16.47 1.45 14.27
C ILE A 69 -17.95 1.75 14.50
N ILE A 70 -18.28 2.55 15.53
CA ILE A 70 -19.66 2.95 15.83
C ILE A 70 -20.24 3.80 14.68
N PRO A 71 -19.59 4.89 14.23
CA PRO A 71 -20.00 5.66 13.05
C PRO A 71 -20.27 4.80 11.81
N ILE A 72 -19.36 3.87 11.50
CA ILE A 72 -19.46 2.99 10.33
C ILE A 72 -20.66 2.07 10.46
N LEU A 73 -20.83 1.42 11.62
CA LEU A 73 -21.97 0.55 11.88
C LEU A 73 -23.29 1.34 11.81
N ALA A 74 -23.35 2.55 12.36
CA ALA A 74 -24.55 3.38 12.31
C ALA A 74 -24.99 3.67 10.86
N ILE A 75 -24.07 4.02 9.96
CA ILE A 75 -24.39 4.19 8.54
C ILE A 75 -24.77 2.87 7.87
N LEU A 76 -24.05 1.79 8.16
CA LEU A 76 -24.35 0.47 7.61
C LEU A 76 -25.79 0.05 7.94
N PHE A 77 -26.21 0.24 9.19
CA PHE A 77 -27.58 -0.01 9.65
C PHE A 77 -28.59 0.99 9.08
N ALA A 78 -28.24 2.28 8.95
CA ALA A 78 -29.10 3.28 8.32
C ALA A 78 -29.41 2.92 6.85
N ILE A 79 -28.38 2.57 6.08
CA ILE A 79 -28.51 2.12 4.69
C ILE A 79 -29.33 0.84 4.63
N ALA A 80 -29.00 -0.17 5.44
CA ALA A 80 -29.75 -1.43 5.47
C ALA A 80 -31.23 -1.22 5.81
N ARG A 81 -31.57 -0.32 6.75
CA ARG A 81 -32.95 0.08 7.05
C ARG A 81 -33.61 0.75 5.86
N GLY A 82 -32.91 1.65 5.17
CA GLY A 82 -33.39 2.30 3.95
C GLY A 82 -33.74 1.32 2.83
N PHE A 83 -33.01 0.21 2.72
CA PHE A 83 -33.27 -0.86 1.74
C PHE A 83 -34.18 -1.99 2.26
N GLY A 84 -34.64 -1.95 3.52
CA GLY A 84 -35.49 -3.00 4.11
C GLY A 84 -34.76 -4.27 4.56
N PHE A 85 -33.42 -4.25 4.67
CA PHE A 85 -32.58 -5.38 5.06
C PHE A 85 -32.14 -5.36 6.54
N SER A 86 -32.78 -4.55 7.39
CA SER A 86 -32.39 -4.37 8.79
C SER A 86 -32.31 -5.67 9.58
N ASN A 87 -33.31 -6.55 9.42
CA ASN A 87 -33.41 -7.79 10.19
C ASN A 87 -32.30 -8.78 9.81
N LEU A 88 -31.95 -8.84 8.51
CA LEU A 88 -30.85 -9.67 8.03
C LEU A 88 -29.51 -9.17 8.57
N LEU A 89 -29.28 -7.86 8.53
CA LEU A 89 -28.05 -7.25 9.04
C LEU A 89 -27.92 -7.42 10.55
N GLU A 90 -29.01 -7.23 11.31
CA GLU A 90 -29.04 -7.43 12.76
C GLU A 90 -28.79 -8.90 13.13
N THR A 91 -29.43 -9.84 12.43
CA THR A 91 -29.20 -11.27 12.65
C THR A 91 -27.75 -11.64 12.40
N GLN A 92 -27.15 -11.16 11.30
CA GLN A 92 -25.75 -11.38 10.96
C GLN A 92 -24.79 -10.76 12.00
N PHE A 93 -25.11 -9.56 12.48
CA PHE A 93 -24.33 -8.89 13.51
C PHE A 93 -24.36 -9.67 14.84
N ARG A 94 -25.55 -10.14 15.25
CA ARG A 94 -25.73 -10.97 16.45
C ARG A 94 -25.02 -12.32 16.32
N SER A 95 -25.12 -12.98 15.17
CA SER A 95 -24.40 -14.25 14.93
C SER A 95 -22.88 -14.06 14.91
N GLY A 96 -22.39 -12.92 14.40
CA GLY A 96 -20.97 -12.60 14.39
C GLY A 96 -20.36 -12.35 15.78
N LEU A 97 -21.20 -12.06 16.78
CA LEU A 97 -20.82 -11.86 18.18
C LEU A 97 -21.35 -12.97 19.09
N GLU A 98 -21.56 -14.17 18.56
CA GLU A 98 -21.88 -15.37 19.35
C GLU A 98 -20.84 -15.57 20.45
N GLY A 99 -21.27 -15.48 21.72
CA GLY A 99 -20.39 -15.50 22.91
C GLY A 99 -20.20 -14.14 23.60
N GLN A 100 -20.62 -13.02 22.98
CA GLN A 100 -20.60 -11.67 23.56
C GLN A 100 -21.95 -10.95 23.38
N SER A 101 -23.05 -11.63 23.74
CA SER A 101 -24.42 -11.11 23.57
C SER A 101 -24.64 -9.74 24.22
N ALA A 102 -24.06 -9.49 25.40
CA ALA A 102 -24.13 -8.20 26.07
C ALA A 102 -23.48 -7.06 25.27
N ALA A 103 -22.37 -7.33 24.59
CA ALA A 103 -21.71 -6.34 23.74
C ALA A 103 -22.53 -6.06 22.47
N ALA A 104 -23.12 -7.11 21.88
CA ALA A 104 -23.99 -6.98 20.72
C ALA A 104 -25.20 -6.08 21.02
N GLU A 105 -25.89 -6.30 22.14
CA GLU A 105 -27.04 -5.47 22.55
C GLU A 105 -26.62 -4.03 22.87
N THR A 106 -25.48 -3.83 23.53
CA THR A 106 -24.98 -2.48 23.83
C THR A 106 -24.68 -1.72 22.53
N ILE A 107 -24.03 -2.35 21.56
CA ILE A 107 -23.70 -1.73 20.28
C ILE A 107 -24.97 -1.45 19.46
N LEU A 108 -25.93 -2.39 19.41
CA LEU A 108 -27.20 -2.19 18.72
C LEU A 108 -28.03 -1.07 19.35
N GLY A 109 -28.13 -1.04 20.69
CA GLY A 109 -28.81 0.03 21.41
C GLY A 109 -28.15 1.39 21.21
N LEU A 110 -26.82 1.43 21.10
CA LEU A 110 -26.09 2.65 20.78
C LEU A 110 -26.34 3.08 19.33
N ILE A 111 -26.32 2.16 18.36
CA ILE A 111 -26.70 2.44 16.97
C ILE A 111 -28.13 2.98 16.90
N ASP A 112 -29.08 2.37 17.61
CA ASP A 112 -30.47 2.81 17.65
C ASP A 112 -30.64 4.18 18.27
N SER A 113 -29.98 4.43 19.40
CA SER A 113 -29.94 5.76 20.02
C SER A 113 -29.40 6.80 19.04
N TYR A 114 -28.30 6.50 18.35
CA TYR A 114 -27.74 7.38 17.31
C TYR A 114 -28.72 7.62 16.16
N LEU A 115 -29.44 6.59 15.67
CA LEU A 115 -30.39 6.70 14.56
C LEU A 115 -31.72 7.36 14.95
N VAL A 116 -32.18 7.21 16.18
CA VAL A 116 -33.41 7.82 16.71
C VAL A 116 -33.16 9.29 17.06
N HIS A 117 -32.03 9.62 17.72
CA HIS A 117 -31.66 11.00 17.99
C HIS A 117 -31.27 11.78 16.74
N ALA A 118 -30.94 11.10 15.63
CA ALA A 118 -30.80 11.72 14.31
C ALA A 118 -32.14 12.27 13.74
N LYS A 119 -33.30 12.00 14.37
CA LYS A 119 -34.62 12.49 13.93
C LYS A 119 -35.13 13.75 14.65
N SER A 120 -34.41 14.35 15.61
CA SER A 120 -34.87 15.62 16.25
C SER A 120 -33.76 16.64 16.59
N GLY A 121 -33.84 17.85 16.03
CA GLY A 121 -33.17 19.08 16.54
C GLY A 121 -31.81 19.46 15.92
N VAL A 122 -31.17 20.50 16.48
CA VAL A 122 -29.86 21.08 16.03
C VAL A 122 -28.67 20.10 16.19
N PHE A 123 -28.81 19.10 17.05
CA PHE A 123 -27.85 18.00 17.22
C PHE A 123 -27.66 17.12 15.96
N ILE A 124 -28.58 17.20 14.98
CA ILE A 124 -28.54 16.51 13.68
C ILE A 124 -27.29 16.88 12.87
N GLY A 125 -26.98 18.18 12.75
CA GLY A 125 -25.90 18.64 11.88
C GLY A 125 -24.53 18.24 12.39
N VAL A 126 -24.28 18.42 13.68
CA VAL A 126 -22.97 18.16 14.30
C VAL A 126 -22.67 16.66 14.36
N GLY A 127 -23.65 15.84 14.75
CA GLY A 127 -23.47 14.38 14.83
C GLY A 127 -23.23 13.73 13.47
N LEU A 128 -23.99 14.14 12.45
CA LEU A 128 -23.85 13.63 11.09
C LEU A 128 -22.53 14.09 10.46
N VAL A 129 -22.14 15.36 10.65
CA VAL A 129 -20.83 15.87 10.20
C VAL A 129 -19.69 15.13 10.90
N MET A 130 -19.74 14.90 12.22
CA MET A 130 -18.74 14.12 12.95
C MET A 130 -18.65 12.68 12.47
N LEU A 131 -19.79 12.05 12.14
CA LEU A 131 -19.84 10.70 11.61
C LEU A 131 -19.14 10.63 10.24
N PHE A 132 -19.53 11.49 9.30
CA PHE A 132 -18.90 11.57 7.98
C PHE A 132 -17.40 11.88 8.10
N TRP A 133 -17.04 12.83 8.97
CA TRP A 133 -15.65 13.17 9.26
C TRP A 133 -14.84 11.97 9.73
N THR A 134 -15.39 11.17 10.65
CA THR A 134 -14.70 10.01 11.21
C THR A 134 -14.44 8.94 10.15
N ILE A 135 -15.41 8.67 9.28
CA ILE A 135 -15.25 7.72 8.16
C ILE A 135 -14.21 8.23 7.17
N LEU A 136 -14.30 9.50 6.77
CA LEU A 136 -13.34 10.11 5.87
C LEU A 136 -11.92 10.08 6.46
N SER A 137 -11.80 10.32 7.76
CA SER A 137 -10.54 10.22 8.49
C SER A 137 -9.98 8.79 8.48
N LEU A 138 -10.80 7.77 8.75
CA LEU A 138 -10.36 6.37 8.68
C LEU A 138 -9.86 6.03 7.28
N THR A 139 -10.68 6.28 6.26
CA THR A 139 -10.33 5.93 4.89
C THR A 139 -9.11 6.70 4.39
N TYR A 140 -8.98 7.97 4.79
CA TYR A 140 -7.78 8.77 4.54
C TYR A 140 -6.53 8.14 5.17
N ASN A 141 -6.61 7.67 6.42
CA ASN A 141 -5.49 7.01 7.08
C ASN A 141 -5.11 5.69 6.41
N ILE A 142 -6.11 4.92 5.94
CA ILE A 142 -5.87 3.70 5.15
C ILE A 142 -5.16 4.08 3.85
N GLU A 143 -5.67 5.04 3.07
CA GLU A 143 -5.09 5.45 1.78
C GLU A 143 -3.66 5.94 1.97
N ARG A 144 -3.42 6.78 2.97
CA ARG A 144 -2.09 7.29 3.30
C ARG A 144 -1.11 6.17 3.65
N THR A 145 -1.58 5.12 4.31
CA THR A 145 -0.76 3.95 4.66
C THR A 145 -0.43 3.13 3.41
N PHE A 146 -1.40 2.91 2.53
CA PHE A 146 -1.17 2.23 1.25
C PHE A 146 -0.27 3.06 0.32
N ASN A 147 -0.50 4.36 0.19
CA ASN A 147 0.36 5.27 -0.58
C ASN A 147 1.78 5.32 -0.02
N TYR A 148 1.97 5.19 1.29
CA TYR A 148 3.30 5.07 1.87
C TYR A 148 4.01 3.78 1.42
N ILE A 149 3.32 2.64 1.44
CA ILE A 149 3.85 1.35 0.94
C ILE A 149 4.21 1.47 -0.54
N TRP A 150 3.31 2.04 -1.34
CA TRP A 150 3.49 2.24 -2.77
C TRP A 150 4.38 3.42 -3.16
N GLN A 151 4.92 4.16 -2.18
CA GLN A 151 5.78 5.32 -2.36
C GLN A 151 5.17 6.43 -3.24
N VAL A 152 3.85 6.61 -3.13
CA VAL A 152 3.09 7.64 -3.84
C VAL A 152 3.17 8.95 -3.06
N LYS A 153 3.71 10.01 -3.68
CA LYS A 153 3.84 11.34 -3.06
C LYS A 153 2.56 12.17 -3.10
N LYS A 154 1.78 12.09 -4.18
CA LYS A 154 0.56 12.89 -4.38
C LYS A 154 -0.69 12.07 -4.01
N PRO A 155 -1.43 12.43 -2.94
CA PRO A 155 -2.70 11.78 -2.61
C PRO A 155 -3.79 12.16 -3.63
N ARG A 156 -4.90 11.42 -3.65
CA ARG A 156 -6.06 11.75 -4.50
C ARG A 156 -6.63 13.14 -4.16
N THR A 157 -7.26 13.78 -5.15
CA THR A 157 -8.04 15.02 -4.92
C THR A 157 -9.20 14.74 -3.96
N LEU A 158 -9.57 15.74 -3.15
CA LEU A 158 -10.61 15.58 -2.13
C LEU A 158 -11.97 15.15 -2.73
N TYR A 159 -12.30 15.67 -3.92
CA TYR A 159 -13.52 15.31 -4.64
C TYR A 159 -13.56 13.81 -5.02
N ARG A 160 -12.49 13.30 -5.65
CA ARG A 160 -12.41 11.88 -6.06
C ARG A 160 -12.44 10.94 -4.85
N LYS A 161 -11.83 11.34 -3.72
CA LYS A 161 -11.95 10.61 -2.45
C LYS A 161 -13.40 10.51 -1.97
N MET A 162 -14.15 11.62 -2.00
CA MET A 162 -15.54 11.62 -1.55
C MET A 162 -16.39 10.67 -2.39
N THR A 163 -16.28 10.72 -3.72
CA THR A 163 -17.06 9.86 -4.62
C THR A 163 -16.68 8.38 -4.50
N ASP A 164 -15.39 8.08 -4.48
CA ASP A 164 -14.86 6.71 -4.42
C ASP A 164 -15.24 6.05 -3.08
N TYR A 165 -15.07 6.76 -1.97
CA TYR A 165 -15.32 6.22 -0.63
C TYR A 165 -16.80 6.14 -0.30
N PHE A 166 -17.61 7.09 -0.78
CA PHE A 166 -19.06 6.98 -0.67
C PHE A 166 -19.59 5.79 -1.48
N SER A 167 -19.02 5.53 -2.66
CA SER A 167 -19.37 4.37 -3.47
C SER A 167 -19.06 3.07 -2.75
N ILE A 168 -17.87 2.92 -2.15
CA ILE A 168 -17.51 1.74 -1.34
C ILE A 168 -18.45 1.57 -0.15
N LEU A 169 -18.78 2.66 0.54
CA LEU A 169 -19.65 2.65 1.71
C LEU A 169 -21.07 2.16 1.38
N LEU A 170 -21.59 2.50 0.20
CA LEU A 170 -22.86 1.99 -0.31
C LEU A 170 -22.77 0.54 -0.78
N LEU A 171 -21.64 0.17 -1.39
CA LEU A 171 -21.42 -1.15 -1.98
C LEU A 171 -21.22 -2.23 -0.91
N LEU A 172 -20.68 -1.87 0.26
CA LEU A 172 -20.41 -2.79 1.37
C LEU A 172 -21.67 -3.49 1.94
N PRO A 173 -22.76 -2.79 2.36
CA PRO A 173 -23.99 -3.45 2.80
C PRO A 173 -24.62 -4.30 1.69
N LEU A 174 -24.56 -3.84 0.44
CA LEU A 174 -25.04 -4.62 -0.70
C LEU A 174 -24.26 -5.93 -0.85
N LEU A 175 -22.93 -5.91 -0.73
CA LEU A 175 -22.10 -7.12 -0.75
C LEU A 175 -22.42 -8.07 0.39
N ILE A 176 -22.67 -7.57 1.61
CA ILE A 176 -23.09 -8.40 2.75
C ILE A 176 -24.41 -9.11 2.42
N VAL A 177 -25.41 -8.37 1.95
CA VAL A 177 -26.72 -8.94 1.59
C VAL A 177 -26.60 -9.95 0.45
N LEU A 178 -25.83 -9.65 -0.60
CA LEU A 178 -25.60 -10.57 -1.71
C LEU A 178 -24.84 -11.82 -1.26
N SER A 179 -23.80 -11.68 -0.44
CA SER A 179 -23.03 -12.80 0.09
C SER A 179 -23.89 -13.70 0.99
N SER A 180 -24.67 -13.11 1.90
CA SER A 180 -25.60 -13.85 2.75
C SER A 180 -26.70 -14.52 1.94
N GLY A 181 -27.29 -13.81 0.96
CA GLY A 181 -28.32 -14.35 0.07
C GLY A 181 -27.79 -15.52 -0.75
N LEU A 182 -26.58 -15.41 -1.31
CA LEU A 182 -25.92 -16.47 -2.06
C LEU A 182 -25.61 -17.68 -1.15
N THR A 183 -25.14 -17.43 0.07
CA THR A 183 -24.85 -18.50 1.05
C THR A 183 -26.13 -19.26 1.43
N ILE A 184 -27.22 -18.53 1.70
CA ILE A 184 -28.52 -19.11 2.02
C ILE A 184 -29.03 -19.93 0.83
N PHE A 185 -29.06 -19.32 -0.36
CA PHE A 185 -29.51 -19.97 -1.60
C PHE A 185 -28.73 -21.27 -1.87
N MET A 186 -27.40 -21.20 -1.81
CA MET A 186 -26.53 -22.35 -2.04
C MET A 186 -26.71 -23.43 -0.96
N SER A 187 -26.88 -23.03 0.32
CA SER A 187 -27.12 -23.98 1.41
C SER A 187 -28.47 -24.72 1.28
N THR A 188 -29.50 -24.02 0.81
CA THR A 188 -30.83 -24.60 0.54
C THR A 188 -30.79 -25.53 -0.67
N MET A 189 -30.10 -25.13 -1.74
CA MET A 189 -29.90 -25.98 -2.92
C MET A 189 -29.15 -27.27 -2.55
N VAL A 190 -28.10 -27.19 -1.73
CA VAL A 190 -27.36 -28.37 -1.26
C VAL A 190 -28.24 -29.31 -0.42
N LYS A 191 -29.12 -28.77 0.44
CA LYS A 191 -30.08 -29.59 1.23
C LYS A 191 -31.10 -30.31 0.34
N ASN A 192 -31.53 -29.69 -0.75
CA ASN A 192 -32.50 -30.26 -1.69
C ASN A 192 -31.88 -31.25 -2.69
N MET A 193 -30.54 -31.38 -2.72
CA MET A 193 -29.80 -32.25 -3.65
C MET A 193 -29.17 -33.47 -2.94
N GLU A 194 -29.53 -33.77 -1.69
CA GLU A 194 -28.96 -34.90 -0.94
C GLU A 194 -29.25 -36.27 -1.58
N ASP A 195 -30.19 -36.35 -2.53
CA ASP A 195 -30.47 -37.55 -3.32
C ASP A 195 -29.43 -37.85 -4.42
N PHE A 196 -28.55 -36.90 -4.78
CA PHE A 196 -27.49 -37.09 -5.78
C PHE A 196 -26.13 -37.41 -5.14
N VAL A 197 -25.87 -38.70 -4.90
CA VAL A 197 -24.70 -39.25 -4.18
C VAL A 197 -23.33 -38.80 -4.77
N LEU A 198 -23.22 -38.59 -6.09
CA LEU A 198 -21.96 -38.23 -6.74
C LEU A 198 -21.67 -36.71 -6.81
N LEU A 199 -22.70 -35.86 -6.95
CA LEU A 199 -22.53 -34.41 -7.07
C LEU A 199 -22.55 -33.69 -5.71
N ALA A 200 -23.20 -34.25 -4.70
CA ALA A 200 -23.34 -33.63 -3.39
C ALA A 200 -21.99 -33.30 -2.70
N PRO A 201 -20.94 -34.15 -2.73
CA PRO A 201 -19.64 -33.83 -2.12
C PRO A 201 -18.91 -32.68 -2.81
N LEU A 202 -18.93 -32.64 -4.15
CA LEU A 202 -18.31 -31.59 -4.95
C LEU A 202 -19.01 -30.24 -4.73
N MET A 203 -20.35 -30.24 -4.72
CA MET A 203 -21.14 -29.04 -4.43
C MET A 203 -20.91 -28.54 -2.99
N LYS A 204 -20.92 -29.43 -1.99
CA LYS A 204 -20.61 -29.07 -0.59
C LYS A 204 -19.20 -28.46 -0.46
N PHE A 205 -18.22 -28.96 -1.22
CA PHE A 205 -16.87 -28.38 -1.27
C PHE A 205 -16.85 -26.99 -1.93
N LEU A 206 -17.51 -26.81 -3.08
CA LEU A 206 -17.61 -25.52 -3.76
C LEU A 206 -18.28 -24.46 -2.89
N VAL A 207 -19.38 -24.80 -2.19
CA VAL A 207 -20.06 -23.87 -1.26
C VAL A 207 -19.13 -23.47 -0.11
N ARG A 208 -18.35 -24.41 0.44
CA ARG A 208 -17.36 -24.11 1.48
C ARG A 208 -16.21 -23.24 0.99
N LEU A 209 -15.89 -23.23 -0.30
CA LEU A 209 -14.87 -22.37 -0.88
C LEU A 209 -15.34 -20.94 -1.14
N VAL A 210 -16.65 -20.68 -1.23
CA VAL A 210 -17.18 -19.33 -1.52
C VAL A 210 -16.65 -18.26 -0.54
N PRO A 211 -16.69 -18.45 0.79
CA PRO A 211 -16.12 -17.48 1.73
C PRO A 211 -14.61 -17.25 1.56
N PHE A 212 -13.86 -18.29 1.19
CA PHE A 212 -12.42 -18.23 0.87
C PHE A 212 -12.19 -17.33 -0.34
N ILE A 213 -12.88 -17.61 -1.44
CA ILE A 213 -12.78 -16.84 -2.69
C ILE A 213 -13.19 -15.38 -2.49
N LEU A 214 -14.28 -15.13 -1.77
CA LEU A 214 -14.74 -13.76 -1.48
C LEU A 214 -13.71 -12.97 -0.67
N THR A 215 -13.09 -13.61 0.32
CA THR A 215 -12.05 -12.97 1.13
C THR A 215 -10.78 -12.70 0.32
N TRP A 216 -10.36 -13.65 -0.52
CA TRP A 216 -9.23 -13.46 -1.44
C TRP A 216 -9.50 -12.33 -2.43
N ALA A 217 -10.72 -12.27 -2.99
CA ALA A 217 -11.16 -11.21 -3.88
C ALA A 217 -11.20 -9.86 -3.17
N MET A 218 -11.68 -9.81 -1.92
CA MET A 218 -11.69 -8.59 -1.11
C MET A 218 -10.28 -8.06 -0.86
N PHE A 219 -9.33 -8.88 -0.41
CA PHE A 219 -7.94 -8.44 -0.21
C PHE A 219 -7.27 -8.04 -1.53
N THR A 220 -7.50 -8.80 -2.60
CA THR A 220 -6.98 -8.45 -3.94
C THR A 220 -7.52 -7.10 -4.40
N GLY A 221 -8.83 -6.89 -4.28
CA GLY A 221 -9.49 -5.63 -4.61
C GLY A 221 -8.98 -4.47 -3.76
N LEU A 222 -8.79 -4.67 -2.47
CA LEU A 222 -8.20 -3.67 -1.57
C LEU A 222 -6.78 -3.29 -1.99
N PHE A 223 -5.95 -4.27 -2.35
CA PHE A 223 -4.56 -4.02 -2.78
C PHE A 223 -4.47 -3.29 -4.12
N VAL A 224 -5.46 -3.47 -5.00
CA VAL A 224 -5.52 -2.79 -6.29
C VAL A 224 -6.14 -1.40 -6.18
N PHE A 225 -7.23 -1.26 -5.42
CA PHE A 225 -8.04 -0.05 -5.39
C PHE A 225 -7.52 1.02 -4.42
N MET A 226 -6.94 0.60 -3.29
CA MET A 226 -6.58 1.53 -2.22
C MET A 226 -5.38 2.43 -2.56
N PRO A 227 -4.30 1.95 -3.21
CA PRO A 227 -3.20 2.80 -3.63
C PRO A 227 -3.63 3.81 -4.70
N ASN A 228 -3.04 5.00 -4.67
CA ASN A 228 -3.18 5.99 -5.74
C ASN A 228 -2.11 5.76 -6.84
N THR A 229 -2.01 4.52 -7.35
CA THR A 229 -1.07 4.13 -8.41
C THR A 229 -1.55 2.86 -9.12
N LYS A 230 -0.97 2.54 -10.28
CA LYS A 230 -1.32 1.37 -11.09
C LYS A 230 -0.74 0.08 -10.51
N VAL A 231 -1.61 -0.66 -9.84
CA VAL A 231 -1.32 -2.02 -9.37
C VAL A 231 -1.74 -3.01 -10.45
N LYS A 232 -0.80 -3.78 -10.99
CA LYS A 232 -1.12 -4.81 -12.00
C LYS A 232 -1.75 -6.00 -11.29
N LEU A 233 -2.98 -6.37 -11.69
CA LEU A 233 -3.77 -7.43 -11.04
C LEU A 233 -3.00 -8.74 -10.85
N LYS A 234 -2.16 -9.12 -11.83
CA LYS A 234 -1.31 -10.32 -11.75
C LYS A 234 -0.39 -10.36 -10.52
N TYR A 235 0.06 -9.22 -10.00
CA TYR A 235 0.90 -9.13 -8.81
C TYR A 235 0.10 -8.93 -7.52
N ALA A 236 -1.22 -8.74 -7.60
CA ALA A 236 -2.10 -8.59 -6.44
C ALA A 236 -2.80 -9.89 -6.04
N ILE A 237 -3.07 -10.80 -6.99
CA ILE A 237 -3.80 -12.06 -6.73
C ILE A 237 -3.10 -12.94 -5.70
N ILE A 238 -1.80 -13.26 -5.91
CA ILE A 238 -1.07 -14.15 -5.00
C ILE A 238 -0.95 -13.54 -3.59
N PRO A 239 -0.54 -12.27 -3.42
CA PRO A 239 -0.59 -11.62 -2.11
C PRO A 239 -1.99 -11.58 -1.50
N GLY A 240 -3.04 -11.37 -2.31
CA GLY A 240 -4.43 -11.39 -1.86
C GLY A 240 -4.88 -12.75 -1.32
N ILE A 241 -4.48 -13.84 -1.99
CA ILE A 241 -4.71 -15.21 -1.51
C ILE A 241 -3.96 -15.48 -0.20
N ILE A 242 -2.69 -15.09 -0.12
CA ILE A 242 -1.86 -15.26 1.08
C ILE A 242 -2.47 -14.49 2.26
N ALA A 243 -2.77 -13.21 2.07
CA ALA A 243 -3.37 -12.36 3.09
C ALA A 243 -4.76 -12.85 3.51
N GLY A 244 -5.62 -13.22 2.56
CA GLY A 244 -6.95 -13.72 2.87
C GLY A 244 -6.93 -15.08 3.58
N THR A 245 -6.02 -15.98 3.20
CA THR A 245 -5.83 -17.26 3.90
C THR A 245 -5.32 -17.04 5.33
N ALA A 246 -4.34 -16.14 5.51
CA ALA A 246 -3.83 -15.78 6.84
C ALA A 246 -4.92 -15.13 7.70
N PHE A 247 -5.73 -14.25 7.12
CA PHE A 247 -6.86 -13.61 7.80
C PHE A 247 -7.90 -14.62 8.28
N GLN A 248 -8.25 -15.60 7.44
CA GLN A 248 -9.22 -16.63 7.82
C GLN A 248 -8.67 -17.62 8.85
N ALA A 249 -7.40 -18.02 8.71
CA ALA A 249 -6.74 -18.81 9.74
C ALA A 249 -6.75 -18.07 11.09
N PHE A 250 -6.44 -16.77 11.06
CA PHE A 250 -6.51 -15.93 12.25
C PHE A 250 -7.94 -15.79 12.78
N GLN A 251 -8.94 -15.60 11.92
CA GLN A 251 -10.35 -15.52 12.31
C GLN A 251 -10.80 -16.81 13.02
N TYR A 252 -10.45 -17.98 12.50
CA TYR A 252 -10.77 -19.26 13.13
C TYR A 252 -10.11 -19.38 14.52
N LEU A 253 -8.83 -19.04 14.62
CA LEU A 253 -8.11 -19.04 15.90
C LEU A 253 -8.69 -18.04 16.90
N TYR A 254 -9.08 -16.86 16.43
CA TYR A 254 -9.65 -15.81 17.26
C TYR A 254 -11.01 -16.23 17.84
N ILE A 255 -11.92 -16.74 17.00
CA ILE A 255 -13.24 -17.24 17.45
C ILE A 255 -13.05 -18.39 18.46
N GLY A 256 -12.15 -19.33 18.16
CA GLY A 256 -11.80 -20.41 19.10
C GLY A 256 -11.27 -19.90 20.44
N SER A 257 -10.42 -18.85 20.41
CA SER A 257 -9.87 -18.24 21.62
C SER A 257 -10.94 -17.53 22.47
N GLN A 258 -11.94 -16.90 21.84
CA GLN A 258 -13.03 -16.21 22.54
C GLN A 258 -13.90 -17.19 23.33
N ILE A 259 -14.19 -18.37 22.76
CA ILE A 259 -14.95 -19.43 23.44
C ILE A 259 -14.18 -19.92 24.69
N TRP A 260 -12.85 -20.02 24.61
CA TRP A 260 -12.02 -20.44 25.74
C TRP A 260 -11.95 -19.38 26.84
N VAL A 261 -11.75 -18.10 26.47
CA VAL A 261 -11.71 -16.97 27.41
C VAL A 261 -13.07 -16.76 28.09
N SER A 262 -14.17 -16.88 27.35
CA SER A 262 -15.53 -16.77 27.90
C SER A 262 -15.85 -17.86 28.93
N ARG A 263 -15.20 -19.04 28.84
CA ARG A 263 -15.35 -20.13 29.82
C ARG A 263 -14.55 -19.91 31.10
N TYR A 264 -13.47 -19.14 31.06
CA TYR A 264 -12.50 -19.05 32.16
C TYR A 264 -12.75 -17.89 33.14
N ASN A 265 -13.56 -16.87 32.81
CA ASN A 265 -13.85 -15.77 33.74
C ASN A 265 -15.10 -14.94 33.37
N ALA A 266 -16.23 -15.21 34.04
CA ALA A 266 -17.44 -14.37 33.95
C ALA A 266 -17.25 -12.94 34.47
N ILE A 267 -16.19 -12.67 35.23
CA ILE A 267 -15.90 -11.35 35.83
C ILE A 267 -15.19 -10.41 34.82
N TYR A 268 -14.45 -10.96 33.85
CA TYR A 268 -13.72 -10.16 32.85
C TYR A 268 -14.43 -10.09 31.49
N GLY A 269 -15.58 -10.75 31.31
CA GLY A 269 -16.21 -10.95 29.99
C GLY A 269 -16.53 -9.65 29.23
N SER A 270 -17.11 -8.64 29.89
CA SER A 270 -17.42 -7.35 29.25
C SER A 270 -16.18 -6.44 29.10
N PHE A 271 -15.27 -6.44 30.09
CA PHE A 271 -14.03 -5.66 30.05
C PHE A 271 -13.05 -6.19 28.98
N ALA A 272 -12.99 -7.50 28.77
CA ALA A 272 -12.10 -8.14 27.80
C ALA A 272 -12.48 -7.84 26.34
N ALA A 273 -13.70 -7.38 26.06
CA ALA A 273 -14.17 -7.11 24.71
C ALA A 273 -13.31 -6.07 23.98
N ILE A 274 -12.96 -4.95 24.63
CA ILE A 274 -12.16 -3.89 24.01
C ILE A 274 -10.72 -4.34 23.73
N PRO A 275 -9.95 -4.90 24.69
CA PRO A 275 -8.61 -5.41 24.41
C PRO A 275 -8.60 -6.53 23.37
N MET A 276 -9.58 -7.44 23.40
CA MET A 276 -9.70 -8.51 22.40
C MET A 276 -10.01 -7.97 21.01
N PHE A 277 -10.84 -6.94 20.90
CA PHE A 277 -11.10 -6.25 19.65
C PHE A 277 -9.84 -5.54 19.13
N LEU A 278 -9.10 -4.84 20.00
CA LEU A 278 -7.85 -4.18 19.63
C LEU A 278 -6.80 -5.17 19.12
N LEU A 279 -6.65 -6.32 19.77
CA LEU A 279 -5.75 -7.38 19.34
C LEU A 279 -6.18 -7.94 17.97
N TRP A 280 -7.48 -8.19 17.79
CA TRP A 280 -8.04 -8.65 16.53
C TRP A 280 -7.78 -7.65 15.40
N ALA A 281 -8.10 -6.38 15.62
CA ALA A 281 -7.91 -5.32 14.63
C ALA A 281 -6.41 -5.11 14.32
N GLN A 282 -5.54 -5.18 15.34
CA GLN A 282 -4.09 -5.05 15.17
C GLN A 282 -3.52 -6.15 14.28
N ILE A 283 -3.87 -7.41 14.53
CA ILE A 283 -3.38 -8.53 13.74
C ILE A 283 -4.01 -8.50 12.34
N SER A 284 -5.29 -8.16 12.22
CA SER A 284 -5.98 -8.00 10.95
C SER A 284 -5.33 -6.95 10.05
N TRP A 285 -5.03 -5.77 10.60
CA TRP A 285 -4.28 -4.72 9.89
C TRP A 285 -2.85 -5.15 9.60
N GLY A 286 -2.19 -5.88 10.50
CA GLY A 286 -0.87 -6.46 10.26
C GLY A 286 -0.85 -7.38 9.04
N ILE A 287 -1.81 -8.31 8.95
CA ILE A 287 -1.99 -9.22 7.82
C ILE A 287 -2.26 -8.43 6.53
N CYS A 288 -3.19 -7.48 6.60
CA CYS A 288 -3.55 -6.64 5.46
C CYS A 288 -2.36 -5.86 4.90
N LEU A 289 -1.62 -5.15 5.77
CA LEU A 289 -0.50 -4.33 5.35
C LEU A 289 0.70 -5.16 4.91
N TYR A 290 0.91 -6.34 5.51
CA TYR A 290 1.91 -7.28 5.02
C TYR A 290 1.57 -7.80 3.62
N GLY A 291 0.29 -8.10 3.35
CA GLY A 291 -0.17 -8.45 2.00
C GLY A 291 0.00 -7.33 0.99
N ALA A 292 -0.25 -6.08 1.39
CA ALA A 292 0.01 -4.91 0.55
C ALA A 292 1.52 -4.74 0.24
N GLU A 293 2.38 -4.96 1.23
CA GLU A 293 3.84 -4.94 1.04
C GLU A 293 4.31 -6.05 0.08
N LEU A 294 3.80 -7.27 0.26
CA LEU A 294 4.04 -8.39 -0.67
C LEU A 294 3.65 -8.03 -2.10
N CYS A 295 2.53 -7.34 -2.28
CA CYS A 295 2.07 -6.88 -3.60
C CYS A 295 3.02 -5.87 -4.21
N TYR A 296 3.44 -4.86 -3.44
CA TYR A 296 4.41 -3.86 -3.89
C TYR A 296 5.75 -4.50 -4.28
N VAL A 297 6.29 -5.38 -3.43
CA VAL A 297 7.56 -6.08 -3.68
C VAL A 297 7.44 -7.03 -4.87
N ALA A 298 6.34 -7.77 -5.01
CA ALA A 298 6.13 -8.67 -6.14
C ALA A 298 6.08 -7.91 -7.48
N GLN A 299 5.43 -6.75 -7.51
CA GLN A 299 5.39 -5.90 -8.70
C GLN A 299 6.75 -5.24 -9.00
N ASN A 300 7.52 -4.89 -7.97
CA ASN A 300 8.76 -4.12 -8.10
C ASN A 300 10.03 -4.95 -7.82
N LEU A 301 9.97 -6.27 -7.90
CA LEU A 301 11.07 -7.17 -7.52
C LEU A 301 12.38 -6.87 -8.25
N ARG A 302 12.28 -6.62 -9.57
CA ARG A 302 13.42 -6.26 -10.43
C ARG A 302 14.12 -4.97 -9.98
N ASN A 303 13.41 -4.11 -9.25
CA ASN A 303 13.93 -2.84 -8.78
C ASN A 303 14.64 -2.96 -7.43
N TYR A 304 14.45 -4.07 -6.71
CA TYR A 304 15.04 -4.31 -5.40
C TYR A 304 16.43 -4.95 -5.44
N SER A 305 16.81 -5.59 -6.54
CA SER A 305 18.13 -6.23 -6.68
C SER A 305 19.30 -5.28 -6.47
N PHE A 306 19.07 -3.96 -6.60
CA PHE A 306 20.08 -2.92 -6.43
C PHE A 306 19.85 -2.03 -5.19
N SER A 307 18.90 -2.34 -4.29
CA SER A 307 18.48 -1.42 -3.22
C SER A 307 19.56 -1.10 -2.19
N LYS A 308 20.50 -2.03 -1.96
CA LYS A 308 21.59 -1.88 -0.98
C LYS A 308 22.74 -1.02 -1.55
N GLU A 309 22.99 -1.13 -2.85
CA GLU A 309 23.99 -0.35 -3.58
C GLU A 309 23.48 1.07 -3.89
N THR A 310 22.18 1.22 -4.14
CA THR A 310 21.56 2.52 -4.45
C THR A 310 21.36 3.45 -3.25
N ALA A 311 21.28 2.91 -2.02
CA ALA A 311 21.10 3.71 -0.82
C ALA A 311 22.32 4.58 -0.47
N ASN A 312 23.52 4.13 -0.86
CA ASN A 312 24.80 4.76 -0.54
C ASN A 312 25.63 5.07 -1.79
N ILE A 313 24.99 5.54 -2.87
CA ILE A 313 25.74 5.98 -4.04
C ILE A 313 26.58 7.21 -3.70
N SER A 314 27.79 7.27 -4.26
CA SER A 314 28.64 8.44 -4.11
C SER A 314 28.03 9.66 -4.82
N ARG A 315 28.36 10.88 -4.36
CA ARG A 315 27.92 12.12 -5.02
C ARG A 315 28.27 12.12 -6.52
N ARG A 316 29.46 11.64 -6.88
CA ARG A 316 29.89 11.51 -8.28
C ARG A 316 28.97 10.61 -9.10
N TYR A 317 28.54 9.47 -8.55
CA TYR A 317 27.65 8.55 -9.27
C TYR A 317 26.21 9.10 -9.33
N HIS A 318 25.77 9.79 -8.29
CA HIS A 318 24.52 10.53 -8.28
C HIS A 318 24.46 11.58 -9.40
N ASP A 319 25.49 12.41 -9.51
CA ASP A 319 25.57 13.48 -10.52
C ASP A 319 25.65 12.89 -11.94
N PHE A 320 26.38 11.78 -12.12
CA PHE A 320 26.38 11.01 -13.36
C PHE A 320 24.97 10.56 -13.76
N LEU A 321 24.19 10.00 -12.84
CA LEU A 321 22.84 9.53 -13.13
C LEU A 321 21.87 10.69 -13.42
N CYS A 322 22.04 11.84 -12.76
CA CYS A 322 21.27 13.04 -13.09
C CYS A 322 21.55 13.52 -14.52
N ILE A 323 22.84 13.57 -14.91
CA ILE A 323 23.25 13.92 -16.27
C ILE A 323 22.71 12.90 -17.28
N LEU A 324 22.84 11.59 -17.00
CA LEU A 324 22.37 10.51 -17.86
C LEU A 324 20.85 10.60 -18.08
N ILE A 325 20.06 10.68 -17.01
CA ILE A 325 18.60 10.75 -17.11
C ILE A 325 18.17 12.02 -17.86
N MET A 326 18.79 13.16 -17.57
CA MET A 326 18.45 14.41 -18.26
C MET A 326 18.85 14.38 -19.74
N SER A 327 20.00 13.81 -20.08
CA SER A 327 20.45 13.59 -21.47
C SER A 327 19.45 12.72 -22.25
N LEU A 328 19.02 11.59 -21.67
CA LEU A 328 18.05 10.68 -22.29
C LEU A 328 16.71 11.37 -22.56
N ILE A 329 16.23 12.16 -21.60
CA ILE A 329 14.99 12.94 -21.76
C ILE A 329 15.17 14.00 -22.86
N CYS A 330 16.30 14.72 -22.91
CA CYS A 330 16.58 15.71 -23.94
C CYS A 330 16.68 15.09 -25.34
N LYS A 331 17.40 13.97 -25.49
CA LYS A 331 17.53 13.25 -26.76
C LYS A 331 16.19 12.77 -27.30
N ARG A 332 15.40 12.17 -26.42
CA ARG A 332 14.08 11.66 -26.80
C ARG A 332 13.12 12.80 -27.16
N PHE A 333 13.25 13.95 -26.51
CA PHE A 333 12.54 15.16 -26.88
C PHE A 333 12.98 15.71 -28.25
N GLU A 334 14.27 15.67 -28.56
CA GLU A 334 14.81 16.10 -29.86
C GLU A 334 14.34 15.22 -31.02
N THR A 335 14.16 13.91 -30.79
CA THR A 335 13.66 12.96 -31.80
C THR A 335 12.13 12.88 -31.88
N GLU A 336 11.40 13.73 -31.15
CA GLU A 336 9.93 13.77 -31.11
C GLU A 336 9.27 12.42 -30.69
N GLU A 337 9.99 11.62 -29.91
CA GLU A 337 9.52 10.35 -29.39
C GLU A 337 8.63 10.52 -28.14
N THR A 338 7.85 9.48 -27.81
CA THR A 338 6.97 9.49 -26.63
C THR A 338 7.75 9.69 -25.32
N PRO A 339 7.40 10.65 -24.45
CA PRO A 339 8.14 10.98 -23.24
C PRO A 339 8.50 9.76 -22.38
N TYR A 340 9.65 9.80 -21.72
CA TYR A 340 10.01 8.73 -20.79
C TYR A 340 9.06 8.71 -19.58
N THR A 341 8.60 7.52 -19.20
CA THR A 341 8.04 7.26 -17.86
C THR A 341 9.16 6.79 -16.93
N ALA A 342 8.92 6.86 -15.61
CA ALA A 342 9.91 6.34 -14.66
C ALA A 342 10.19 4.85 -14.89
N GLU A 343 9.17 4.06 -15.20
CA GLU A 343 9.25 2.64 -15.49
C GLU A 343 10.05 2.35 -16.76
N THR A 344 9.83 3.09 -17.85
CA THR A 344 10.56 2.90 -19.11
C THR A 344 12.05 3.28 -18.97
N LEU A 345 12.36 4.41 -18.33
CA LEU A 345 13.76 4.80 -18.03
C LEU A 345 14.49 3.71 -17.23
N SER A 346 13.80 3.15 -16.23
CA SER A 346 14.38 2.12 -15.37
C SER A 346 14.64 0.82 -16.14
N ASP A 347 13.68 0.39 -16.95
CA ASP A 347 13.72 -0.90 -17.63
C ASP A 347 14.72 -0.92 -18.79
N GLU A 348 14.77 0.17 -19.56
CA GLU A 348 15.57 0.32 -20.77
C GLU A 348 17.04 0.56 -20.43
N HIS A 349 17.33 1.42 -19.44
CA HIS A 349 18.70 1.80 -19.06
C HIS A 349 19.24 1.06 -17.83
N LYS A 350 18.49 0.09 -17.31
CA LYS A 350 18.87 -0.72 -16.14
C LYS A 350 19.19 0.11 -14.88
N ILE A 351 18.60 1.30 -14.78
CA ILE A 351 18.69 2.14 -13.58
C ILE A 351 17.59 1.67 -12.61
N PRO A 352 17.87 1.40 -11.34
CA PRO A 352 16.85 0.89 -10.41
C PRO A 352 15.70 1.89 -10.20
N ILE A 353 14.42 1.46 -10.28
CA ILE A 353 13.26 2.38 -10.28
C ILE A 353 13.26 3.37 -9.11
N ARG A 354 13.73 2.94 -7.94
CA ARG A 354 13.74 3.78 -6.74
C ARG A 354 14.70 4.95 -6.93
N LEU A 355 15.85 4.69 -7.55
CA LEU A 355 16.83 5.72 -7.87
C LEU A 355 16.35 6.58 -9.03
N THR A 356 15.76 5.98 -10.07
CA THR A 356 15.14 6.72 -11.19
C THR A 356 14.07 7.68 -10.69
N LYS A 357 13.10 7.20 -9.89
CA LYS A 357 12.04 8.04 -9.31
C LYS A 357 12.60 9.10 -8.39
N LYS A 358 13.59 8.77 -7.54
CA LYS A 358 14.26 9.75 -6.68
C LYS A 358 14.89 10.88 -7.50
N ILE A 359 15.69 10.54 -8.52
CA ILE A 359 16.36 11.53 -9.37
C ILE A 359 15.32 12.35 -10.17
N LEU A 360 14.30 11.71 -10.74
CA LEU A 360 13.23 12.43 -11.46
C LEU A 360 12.51 13.42 -10.55
N TYR A 361 12.23 13.06 -9.30
CA TYR A 361 11.67 13.99 -8.33
C TYR A 361 12.61 15.14 -7.99
N GLU A 362 13.90 14.88 -7.82
CA GLU A 362 14.89 15.94 -7.59
C GLU A 362 14.98 16.88 -8.80
N LEU A 363 15.02 16.34 -10.02
CA LEU A 363 14.99 17.11 -11.26
C LEU A 363 13.70 17.94 -11.39
N GLN A 364 12.56 17.41 -10.96
CA GLN A 364 11.28 18.12 -10.95
C GLN A 364 11.28 19.26 -9.92
N ASP A 365 11.76 18.99 -8.69
CA ASP A 365 11.85 19.98 -7.61
C ASP A 365 12.81 21.13 -8.00
N MET A 366 13.87 20.81 -8.76
CA MET A 366 14.80 21.78 -9.34
C MET A 366 14.29 22.45 -10.63
N HIS A 367 13.05 22.17 -11.06
CA HIS A 367 12.48 22.65 -12.32
C HIS A 367 13.38 22.39 -13.54
N MET A 368 13.94 21.18 -13.64
CA MET A 368 14.67 20.69 -14.81
C MET A 368 13.74 19.89 -15.75
N VAL A 369 12.74 19.21 -15.18
CA VAL A 369 11.72 18.45 -15.94
C VAL A 369 10.30 18.79 -15.48
N TYR A 370 9.32 18.63 -16.37
CA TYR A 370 7.89 18.70 -16.08
C TYR A 370 7.20 17.36 -16.32
N GLU A 371 6.20 17.08 -15.50
CA GLU A 371 5.30 15.93 -15.67
C GLU A 371 4.25 16.25 -16.75
N THR A 372 4.05 15.33 -17.69
CA THR A 372 2.97 15.39 -18.68
C THR A 372 2.14 14.12 -18.62
N SER A 373 0.84 14.24 -18.88
CA SER A 373 -0.01 13.08 -19.16
C SER A 373 0.34 12.52 -20.53
N MET A 374 0.32 11.20 -20.66
CA MET A 374 0.54 10.52 -21.95
C MET A 374 -0.80 10.28 -22.66
N ASP A 375 -0.82 10.47 -23.98
CA ASP A 375 -2.03 10.25 -24.79
C ASP A 375 -2.48 8.79 -24.74
N GLY A 376 -3.77 8.58 -24.46
CA GLY A 376 -4.42 7.27 -24.41
C GLY A 376 -4.54 6.65 -23.01
N ASP A 377 -3.90 7.22 -21.98
CA ASP A 377 -3.99 6.74 -20.61
C ASP A 377 -3.66 7.87 -19.59
N ASP A 378 -4.71 8.50 -19.05
CA ASP A 378 -4.68 9.68 -18.15
C ASP A 378 -3.84 9.50 -16.86
N GLU A 379 -3.40 8.28 -16.57
CA GLU A 379 -2.66 7.94 -15.36
C GLU A 379 -1.17 7.61 -15.58
N SER A 380 -0.67 7.59 -16.83
CA SER A 380 0.77 7.49 -17.10
C SER A 380 1.43 8.86 -17.17
N ILE A 381 2.39 9.09 -16.27
CA ILE A 381 3.16 10.34 -16.18
C ILE A 381 4.46 10.19 -16.97
N GLY A 382 4.57 10.97 -18.05
CA GLY A 382 5.80 11.18 -18.80
C GLY A 382 6.56 12.41 -18.29
N TYR A 383 7.86 12.49 -18.60
CA TYR A 383 8.71 13.62 -18.21
C TYR A 383 9.28 14.32 -19.44
N LEU A 384 9.16 15.65 -19.46
CA LEU A 384 9.64 16.54 -20.52
C LEU A 384 10.68 17.52 -19.98
N PRO A 385 11.65 17.98 -20.80
CA PRO A 385 12.52 19.10 -20.42
C PRO A 385 11.71 20.36 -20.10
N SER A 386 12.11 21.07 -19.05
CA SER A 386 11.47 22.32 -18.62
C SER A 386 11.94 23.58 -19.37
N VAL A 387 13.08 23.47 -20.05
CA VAL A 387 13.76 24.56 -20.75
C VAL A 387 14.17 24.05 -22.13
N ASP A 388 14.33 24.96 -23.07
CA ASP A 388 14.90 24.70 -24.39
C ASP A 388 16.17 23.83 -24.28
N ILE A 389 16.13 22.65 -24.91
CA ILE A 389 17.20 21.67 -24.93
C ILE A 389 18.50 22.21 -25.54
N ASN A 390 18.42 23.25 -26.38
CA ASN A 390 19.60 23.91 -26.98
C ASN A 390 20.32 24.86 -26.01
N ARG A 391 19.72 25.12 -24.83
CA ARG A 391 20.32 25.93 -23.76
C ARG A 391 20.64 25.11 -22.52
N MET A 392 20.14 23.88 -22.46
CA MET A 392 20.29 23.01 -21.31
C MET A 392 21.63 22.27 -21.35
N ASN A 393 22.62 22.81 -20.62
CA ASN A 393 23.97 22.26 -20.55
C ASN A 393 24.27 21.60 -19.20
N VAL A 394 25.38 20.85 -19.15
CA VAL A 394 25.83 20.13 -17.96
C VAL A 394 26.07 21.09 -16.78
N ALA A 395 26.63 22.28 -17.03
CA ALA A 395 26.88 23.27 -15.99
C ALA A 395 25.59 23.76 -15.32
N MET A 396 24.53 23.99 -16.09
CA MET A 396 23.23 24.41 -15.59
C MET A 396 22.63 23.37 -14.64
N LEU A 397 22.69 22.08 -15.03
CA LEU A 397 22.19 20.99 -14.20
C LEU A 397 22.98 20.86 -12.89
N LEU A 398 24.31 20.86 -12.97
CA LEU A 398 25.17 20.71 -11.79
C LEU A 398 25.07 21.91 -10.84
N ASN A 399 24.93 23.11 -11.38
CA ASN A 399 24.66 24.30 -10.58
C ASN A 399 23.34 24.20 -9.82
N ARG A 400 22.25 23.75 -10.48
CA ARG A 400 20.98 23.54 -9.77
C ARG A 400 21.07 22.45 -8.70
N LEU A 401 21.83 21.38 -8.96
CA LEU A 401 22.08 20.32 -7.98
C LEU A 401 22.87 20.77 -6.75
N ASP A 402 23.74 21.77 -6.90
CA ASP A 402 24.55 22.29 -5.80
C ASP A 402 23.80 23.34 -4.96
N ILE A 403 22.87 24.10 -5.55
CA ILE A 403 22.04 25.10 -4.85
C ILE A 403 20.73 24.49 -4.31
N ALA A 404 20.38 23.27 -4.74
CA ALA A 404 19.18 22.57 -4.27
C ALA A 404 19.22 22.35 -2.74
N GLY A 405 18.28 22.97 -2.02
CA GLY A 405 18.17 22.85 -0.57
C GLY A 405 17.91 24.19 0.12
N THR A 406 18.39 24.32 1.36
CA THR A 406 18.21 25.53 2.15
C THR A 406 19.55 25.98 2.71
N GLU A 407 19.97 27.19 2.36
CA GLU A 407 21.16 27.84 2.93
C GLU A 407 20.82 28.84 4.06
N ALA A 408 19.60 28.78 4.59
CA ALA A 408 19.04 29.75 5.55
C ALA A 408 19.64 29.65 6.97
N PHE A 409 20.64 28.81 7.20
CA PHE A 409 21.35 28.77 8.48
C PHE A 409 22.22 30.03 8.63
N LYS A 410 22.15 30.65 9.81
CA LYS A 410 22.94 31.85 10.17
C LYS A 410 24.40 31.48 10.46
N ILE A 411 25.14 31.09 9.42
CA ILE A 411 26.60 31.05 9.46
C ILE A 411 27.10 32.39 8.95
N ASP A 412 27.97 33.03 9.72
CA ASP A 412 28.63 34.27 9.35
C ASP A 412 29.64 34.01 8.21
N ARG A 413 29.19 34.23 6.98
CA ARG A 413 30.00 34.01 5.76
C ARG A 413 31.12 35.03 5.61
N GLU A 414 31.04 36.18 6.28
CA GLU A 414 32.13 37.17 6.29
C GLU A 414 33.26 36.71 7.20
N ARG A 415 32.92 36.14 8.36
CA ARG A 415 33.92 35.59 9.30
C ARG A 415 34.59 34.31 8.80
N TYR A 416 33.88 33.48 8.04
CA TYR A 416 34.39 32.22 7.47
C TYR A 416 34.48 32.27 5.94
N SER A 417 34.88 33.42 5.38
CA SER A 417 34.93 33.63 3.93
C SER A 417 35.89 32.68 3.22
N GLY A 418 37.07 32.41 3.80
CA GLY A 418 38.10 31.56 3.18
C GLY A 418 37.60 30.20 2.68
N PRO A 419 36.97 29.35 3.52
CA PRO A 419 36.37 28.08 3.08
C PRO A 419 35.28 28.24 2.01
N TRP A 420 34.45 29.28 2.12
CA TRP A 420 33.36 29.54 1.17
C TRP A 420 33.87 29.98 -0.20
N GLU A 421 34.83 30.89 -0.24
CA GLU A 421 35.50 31.36 -1.47
C GLU A 421 36.27 30.23 -2.13
N ALA A 422 37.00 29.41 -1.37
CA ALA A 422 37.72 28.26 -1.92
C ALA A 422 36.77 27.26 -2.62
N LEU A 423 35.62 26.96 -2.01
CA LEU A 423 34.60 26.11 -2.61
C LEU A 423 33.97 26.75 -3.85
N THR A 424 33.59 28.03 -3.77
CA THR A 424 32.91 28.74 -4.84
C THR A 424 33.81 28.86 -6.08
N ASN A 425 35.09 29.21 -5.89
CA ASN A 425 36.06 29.31 -6.97
C ASN A 425 36.28 27.95 -7.66
N ALA A 426 36.42 26.88 -6.88
CA ALA A 426 36.56 25.53 -7.43
C ALA A 426 35.32 25.10 -8.25
N ARG A 427 34.11 25.49 -7.80
CA ARG A 427 32.86 25.22 -8.53
C ARG A 427 32.70 26.07 -9.78
N GLU A 428 33.10 27.34 -9.76
CA GLU A 428 33.04 28.20 -10.94
C GLU A 428 33.89 27.67 -12.10
N GLU A 429 35.11 27.20 -11.81
CA GLU A 429 35.99 26.63 -12.83
C GLU A 429 35.37 25.37 -13.44
N TYR A 430 34.77 24.53 -12.58
CA TYR A 430 34.05 23.34 -12.99
C TYR A 430 32.83 23.67 -13.88
N TYR A 431 32.04 24.69 -13.56
CA TYR A 431 30.91 25.14 -14.39
C TYR A 431 31.36 25.75 -15.71
N LYS A 432 32.43 26.55 -15.73
CA LYS A 432 32.95 27.14 -16.96
C LYS A 432 33.33 26.07 -17.98
N SER A 433 34.04 25.02 -17.54
CA SER A 433 34.45 23.93 -18.42
C SER A 433 33.28 23.12 -18.98
N THR A 434 32.23 22.92 -18.19
CA THR A 434 31.07 22.08 -18.56
C THR A 434 29.95 22.85 -19.27
N SER A 435 29.99 24.19 -19.28
CA SER A 435 28.97 25.05 -19.90
C SER A 435 28.80 24.86 -21.42
N LYS A 436 29.83 24.33 -22.08
CA LYS A 436 29.83 24.09 -23.53
C LYS A 436 29.19 22.76 -23.94
N ILE A 437 28.91 21.88 -22.99
CA ILE A 437 28.39 20.53 -23.25
C ILE A 437 26.88 20.56 -23.05
N LEU A 438 26.12 20.49 -24.15
CA LEU A 438 24.66 20.36 -24.06
C LEU A 438 24.28 18.96 -23.61
N LEU A 439 23.21 18.84 -22.82
CA LEU A 439 22.75 17.55 -22.32
C LEU A 439 22.22 16.65 -23.44
N LYS A 440 21.68 17.23 -24.52
CA LYS A 440 21.20 16.48 -25.68
C LYS A 440 22.34 15.83 -26.50
N ASP A 441 23.56 16.36 -26.42
CA ASP A 441 24.71 15.90 -27.21
C ASP A 441 25.46 14.72 -26.55
N LEU A 442 25.17 14.44 -25.27
CA LEU A 442 25.71 13.31 -24.49
C LEU A 442 24.85 12.09 -24.70
#